data_AF-B1G8W7-F1
#
_entry.id   AF-B1G8W7-F1
#
_cell.length_a   1.000
_cell.length_b   1.000
_cell.length_c   1.000
_cell.angle_alpha   90.00
_cell.angle_beta   90.00
_cell.angle_gamma   90.00
#
_symmetry.space_group_name_H-M   'P 1'
#
loop_
_entity.id
_entity.type
_entity.pdbx_description
1 polymer ?
#
loop_
_entity_poly.entity_id
_entity_poly.type
_entity_poly.pdbx_seq_one_letter_code
_entity_poly.pdbx_strand_id
1 'polypeptide(L)'
;MRAAALLEREEAPCVSAIEMPEPLARACAWTERDDAPYARATQALHPVMTAAAASDERVAKRAQDSCSDSQLAHYAVTALIDEAELTPKPALVDRRGSGAHRDLDLAIMRRSAHALEPTFAALARTARRRGEPSALLRAELAQIGRAGEQDMLRATGGSNAHRGAIWIVGLLVAGASFADAALRLDPSAICRRAAQIACFPDRFAAATDSHGERARQRYQVGGARREAQEGFPHVIAVGLPALIAARERGIAEDAARVDALLSIMASLDDTCLLHRAGLAGLHAGQHGARRVLQAGGSSTRAGRDALAALERDLLSLNASPGGAADLLAATLFLDMLAHHDVSGS
;
A
#
# COMPACT_ATOMS: atom_id res chain seq x y z
N MET A 1 -4.66 18.43 49.56
CA MET A 1 -3.89 19.68 49.72
C MET A 1 -2.42 19.35 49.47
N ARG A 2 -1.87 19.69 48.28
CA ARG A 2 -0.43 19.63 47.87
C ARG A 2 0.22 18.21 47.91
N ALA A 3 1.19 17.80 47.09
CA ALA A 3 2.10 18.46 46.13
C ALA A 3 2.73 17.44 45.15
N ALA A 4 3.14 17.93 43.98
CA ALA A 4 4.45 17.72 43.31
C ALA A 4 4.87 16.30 42.86
N ALA A 5 5.02 16.03 41.55
CA ALA A 5 6.14 16.36 40.64
C ALA A 5 7.05 15.15 40.44
N LEU A 6 7.25 14.71 39.18
CA LEU A 6 8.57 14.50 38.56
C LEU A 6 8.42 13.95 37.13
N LEU A 7 9.14 14.64 36.25
CA LEU A 7 9.39 14.36 34.83
C LEU A 7 10.78 13.72 34.73
N GLU A 8 10.88 12.54 34.14
CA GLU A 8 12.11 11.98 33.56
C GLU A 8 11.65 11.25 32.28
N ARG A 9 11.84 11.77 31.07
CA ARG A 9 13.06 11.77 30.25
C ARG A 9 13.78 10.42 30.24
N GLU A 10 13.39 9.54 29.32
CA GLU A 10 14.29 8.54 28.76
C GLU A 10 14.36 8.72 27.24
N GLU A 11 15.54 9.14 26.79
CA GLU A 11 15.99 9.08 25.40
C GLU A 11 16.30 7.62 25.07
N ALA A 12 15.70 7.07 24.00
CA ALA A 12 16.11 5.79 23.45
C ALA A 12 17.06 6.02 22.26
N PRO A 13 18.25 5.41 22.23
CA PRO A 13 19.25 5.65 21.20
C PRO A 13 18.95 4.92 19.88
N CYS A 14 19.50 5.53 18.83
CA CYS A 14 19.51 5.14 17.43
C CYS A 14 20.42 3.91 17.18
N VAL A 15 19.86 2.93 16.46
CA VAL A 15 20.47 2.03 15.44
C VAL A 15 21.85 1.42 15.74
N SER A 16 21.86 0.09 15.92
CA SER A 16 23.00 -0.77 15.56
C SER A 16 22.61 -1.67 14.39
N ALA A 17 23.46 -1.68 13.38
CA ALA A 17 23.34 -2.40 12.11
C ALA A 17 23.12 -3.90 12.28
N ILE A 18 22.19 -4.45 11.50
CA ILE A 18 22.12 -5.88 11.20
C ILE A 18 22.58 -6.05 9.76
N GLU A 19 23.73 -6.68 9.60
CA GLU A 19 24.32 -7.12 8.33
C GLU A 19 23.40 -8.14 7.65
N MET A 20 23.16 -7.95 6.36
CA MET A 20 22.58 -8.96 5.46
C MET A 20 23.69 -9.46 4.52
N PRO A 21 23.82 -10.78 4.28
CA PRO A 21 24.93 -11.34 3.54
C PRO A 21 24.81 -11.17 2.01
N GLU A 22 25.96 -10.95 1.35
CA GLU A 22 26.14 -10.83 -0.11
C GLU A 22 25.82 -12.13 -0.89
N PRO A 23 25.38 -12.03 -2.16
CA PRO A 23 25.34 -13.16 -3.07
C PRO A 23 26.60 -13.27 -3.96
N LEU A 24 27.21 -14.46 -3.85
CA LEU A 24 27.95 -15.24 -4.85
C LEU A 24 28.40 -14.58 -6.17
N ALA A 25 29.72 -14.48 -6.30
CA ALA A 25 30.45 -14.30 -7.54
C ALA A 25 30.37 -15.50 -8.49
N ARG A 26 30.24 -15.21 -9.80
CA ARG A 26 30.79 -15.97 -10.93
C ARG A 26 30.81 -15.02 -12.15
N ALA A 27 31.96 -14.44 -12.46
CA ALA A 27 32.96 -14.96 -13.40
C ALA A 27 32.62 -14.65 -14.87
N CYS A 28 33.22 -13.58 -15.39
CA CYS A 28 33.62 -13.46 -16.80
C CYS A 28 34.96 -12.71 -16.82
N ALA A 29 36.03 -13.48 -17.01
CA ALA A 29 37.37 -12.99 -17.25
C ALA A 29 37.51 -12.60 -18.73
N TRP A 30 37.98 -11.39 -19.02
CA TRP A 30 38.64 -11.05 -20.29
C TRP A 30 39.78 -10.05 -20.02
N THR A 31 40.97 -10.65 -19.87
CA THR A 31 42.32 -10.19 -20.22
C THR A 31 42.61 -8.70 -20.46
N GLU A 32 43.52 -8.17 -19.63
CA GLU A 32 44.38 -7.02 -19.88
C GLU A 32 45.45 -7.32 -20.95
N ARG A 33 45.83 -6.29 -21.75
CA ARG A 33 47.19 -6.03 -22.23
C ARG A 33 47.35 -4.59 -22.76
N ASP A 34 48.20 -3.84 -22.05
CA ASP A 34 49.35 -3.02 -22.50
C ASP A 34 49.21 -1.86 -23.52
N ASP A 35 49.48 -0.65 -22.99
CA ASP A 35 50.47 0.37 -23.39
C ASP A 35 50.52 1.06 -24.78
N ALA A 36 50.12 2.36 -24.76
CA ALA A 36 50.79 3.58 -25.28
C ALA A 36 51.02 3.79 -26.81
N PRO A 37 51.47 4.98 -27.29
CA PRO A 37 50.86 6.32 -27.20
C PRO A 37 50.79 7.10 -28.56
N TYR A 38 50.08 8.24 -28.54
CA TYR A 38 50.28 9.46 -29.37
C TYR A 38 50.13 9.41 -30.92
N ALA A 39 49.06 10.03 -31.44
CA ALA A 39 49.11 10.72 -32.74
C ALA A 39 48.10 11.89 -32.79
N ARG A 40 48.62 13.06 -33.17
CA ARG A 40 47.86 14.29 -33.42
C ARG A 40 46.95 14.12 -34.65
N ALA A 41 45.70 14.58 -34.54
CA ALA A 41 44.89 14.93 -35.70
C ALA A 41 44.12 16.24 -35.43
N THR A 42 44.15 17.08 -36.44
CA THR A 42 43.77 18.49 -36.53
C THR A 42 42.25 18.69 -36.66
N GLN A 43 41.74 19.73 -35.99
CA GLN A 43 40.59 20.59 -36.30
C GLN A 43 39.35 20.02 -37.05
N ALA A 44 38.21 20.06 -36.37
CA ALA A 44 36.97 20.64 -36.90
C ALA A 44 36.13 21.22 -35.75
N LEU A 45 35.96 22.55 -35.75
CA LEU A 45 35.02 23.26 -34.89
C LEU A 45 33.60 22.96 -35.38
N HIS A 46 32.88 22.08 -34.68
CA HIS A 46 31.43 21.94 -34.84
C HIS A 46 30.70 22.91 -33.89
N PRO A 47 29.58 23.51 -34.31
CA PRO A 47 28.87 24.49 -33.51
C PRO A 47 28.21 23.82 -32.29
N VAL A 48 28.59 24.27 -31.09
CA VAL A 48 27.88 23.97 -29.83
C VAL A 48 26.60 24.80 -29.80
N MET A 49 25.58 24.35 -30.51
CA MET A 49 24.21 24.85 -30.36
C MET A 49 23.25 23.71 -30.67
N THR A 50 22.84 22.96 -29.63
CA THR A 50 21.60 22.12 -29.58
C THR A 50 21.46 21.30 -28.29
N ALA A 51 22.41 21.35 -27.34
CA ALA A 51 22.26 20.61 -26.08
C ALA A 51 21.18 21.20 -25.15
N ALA A 52 21.04 22.53 -25.09
CA ALA A 52 20.12 23.21 -24.17
C ALA A 52 18.63 23.03 -24.54
N ALA A 53 18.29 23.11 -25.82
CA ALA A 53 16.91 22.91 -26.29
C ALA A 53 16.46 21.45 -26.18
N ALA A 54 17.35 20.49 -26.43
CA ALA A 54 17.07 19.07 -26.26
C ALA A 54 16.97 18.65 -24.78
N SER A 55 17.66 19.33 -23.86
CA SER A 55 17.48 19.14 -22.43
C SER A 55 16.17 19.75 -21.93
N ASP A 56 15.77 20.93 -22.42
CA ASP A 56 14.48 21.56 -22.06
C ASP A 56 13.29 20.77 -22.61
N GLU A 57 13.36 20.24 -23.84
CA GLU A 57 12.31 19.35 -24.38
C GLU A 57 12.26 18.00 -23.67
N ARG A 58 13.40 17.43 -23.25
CA ARG A 58 13.42 16.19 -22.44
C ARG A 58 12.90 16.43 -21.03
N VAL A 59 13.17 17.58 -20.42
CA VAL A 59 12.63 17.95 -19.10
C VAL A 59 11.14 18.28 -19.20
N ALA A 60 10.69 18.96 -20.25
CA ALA A 60 9.28 19.24 -20.52
C ALA A 60 8.48 17.97 -20.85
N LYS A 61 9.05 17.05 -21.64
CA LYS A 61 8.46 15.74 -21.94
C LYS A 61 8.47 14.81 -20.71
N ARG A 62 9.54 14.81 -19.90
CA ARG A 62 9.57 14.10 -18.59
C ARG A 62 8.66 14.70 -17.52
N ALA A 63 8.30 15.98 -17.64
CA ALA A 63 7.29 16.61 -16.80
C ALA A 63 5.85 16.22 -17.23
N GLN A 64 5.66 15.85 -18.50
CA GLN A 64 4.39 15.38 -19.06
C GLN A 64 4.10 13.90 -18.74
N ASP A 65 5.11 13.07 -18.48
CA ASP A 65 4.96 11.64 -18.17
C ASP A 65 4.65 11.31 -16.69
N SER A 66 4.29 12.31 -15.88
CA SER A 66 3.93 12.07 -14.48
C SER A 66 2.43 11.91 -14.28
N CYS A 67 2.02 10.85 -13.57
CA CYS A 67 0.64 10.70 -13.13
C CYS A 67 0.19 11.98 -12.39
N SER A 68 -0.82 12.65 -12.94
CA SER A 68 -1.40 13.84 -12.34
C SER A 68 -2.08 13.51 -11.01
N ASP A 69 -2.32 14.53 -10.19
CA ASP A 69 -2.98 14.34 -8.89
C ASP A 69 -4.36 13.69 -9.03
N SER A 70 -5.09 14.02 -10.10
CA SER A 70 -6.39 13.42 -10.43
C SER A 70 -6.25 11.98 -10.90
N GLN A 71 -5.20 11.62 -11.65
CA GLN A 71 -4.98 10.23 -12.07
C GLN A 71 -4.59 9.34 -10.88
N LEU A 72 -3.75 9.82 -9.96
CA LEU A 72 -3.44 9.09 -8.73
C LEU A 72 -4.70 8.87 -7.87
N ALA A 73 -5.55 9.89 -7.78
CA ALA A 73 -6.84 9.78 -7.09
C ALA A 73 -7.76 8.75 -7.77
N HIS A 74 -7.84 8.80 -9.11
CA HIS A 74 -8.62 7.84 -9.88
C HIS A 74 -8.14 6.40 -9.64
N TYR A 75 -6.84 6.13 -9.69
CA TYR A 75 -6.30 4.80 -9.39
C TYR A 75 -6.56 4.36 -7.97
N ALA A 76 -6.48 5.26 -6.98
CA ALA A 76 -6.83 4.92 -5.61
C ALA A 76 -8.30 4.49 -5.50
N VAL A 77 -9.22 5.23 -6.14
CA VAL A 77 -10.66 4.90 -6.15
C VAL A 77 -10.91 3.59 -6.89
N THR A 78 -10.31 3.39 -8.05
CA THR A 78 -10.42 2.16 -8.83
C THR A 78 -9.92 0.97 -8.02
N ALA A 79 -8.80 1.09 -7.30
CA ALA A 79 -8.29 0.01 -6.45
C ALA A 79 -9.26 -0.37 -5.32
N LEU A 80 -9.92 0.61 -4.69
CA LEU A 80 -10.94 0.37 -3.67
C LEU A 80 -12.20 -0.30 -4.25
N ILE A 81 -12.62 0.11 -5.45
CA ILE A 81 -13.77 -0.51 -6.12
C ILE A 81 -13.44 -1.94 -6.56
N ASP A 82 -12.28 -2.15 -7.17
CA ASP A 82 -11.80 -3.46 -7.61
C ASP A 82 -11.66 -4.44 -6.44
N GLU A 83 -11.13 -3.97 -5.29
CA GLU A 83 -11.13 -4.74 -4.06
C GLU A 83 -12.56 -5.07 -3.64
N ALA A 84 -13.44 -4.08 -3.52
CA ALA A 84 -14.81 -4.26 -3.04
C ALA A 84 -15.63 -5.22 -3.90
N GLU A 85 -15.39 -5.21 -5.21
CA GLU A 85 -16.10 -6.03 -6.18
C GLU A 85 -15.53 -7.44 -6.37
N LEU A 86 -14.27 -7.66 -5.99
CA LEU A 86 -13.63 -8.97 -6.08
C LEU A 86 -14.49 -10.03 -5.41
N THR A 87 -14.74 -11.14 -6.10
CA THR A 87 -15.68 -12.18 -5.64
C THR A 87 -15.17 -13.57 -6.02
N PRO A 88 -15.18 -14.57 -5.12
CA PRO A 88 -15.60 -14.51 -3.72
C PRO A 88 -14.52 -13.97 -2.77
N LYS A 89 -14.91 -13.10 -1.83
CA LYS A 89 -14.06 -12.71 -0.68
C LYS A 89 -14.61 -13.27 0.63
N PRO A 90 -13.80 -13.96 1.46
CA PRO A 90 -14.30 -14.66 2.63
C PRO A 90 -14.74 -13.69 3.73
N ALA A 91 -16.04 -13.67 4.03
CA ALA A 91 -16.69 -12.85 5.06
C ALA A 91 -16.53 -11.31 4.92
N LEU A 92 -15.96 -10.84 3.82
CA LEU A 92 -15.93 -9.43 3.41
C LEU A 92 -17.17 -9.07 2.59
N VAL A 93 -17.40 -7.77 2.39
CA VAL A 93 -18.36 -7.30 1.39
C VAL A 93 -17.85 -7.66 0.00
N ASP A 94 -18.68 -8.31 -0.82
CA ASP A 94 -18.43 -8.59 -2.23
C ASP A 94 -19.75 -8.58 -3.04
N ARG A 95 -19.74 -9.07 -4.29
CA ARG A 95 -20.95 -9.11 -5.13
C ARG A 95 -22.03 -10.08 -4.62
N ARG A 96 -21.71 -10.95 -3.67
CA ARG A 96 -22.65 -11.92 -3.06
C ARG A 96 -23.37 -11.32 -1.84
N GLY A 97 -22.82 -10.28 -1.21
CA GLY A 97 -23.50 -9.57 -0.12
C GLY A 97 -22.56 -8.87 0.87
N SER A 98 -23.06 -8.67 2.09
CA SER A 98 -22.40 -7.89 3.14
C SER A 98 -21.31 -8.64 3.92
N GLY A 99 -21.07 -9.91 3.62
CA GLY A 99 -20.19 -10.76 4.43
C GLY A 99 -20.60 -10.78 5.90
N ALA A 100 -19.66 -10.54 6.81
CA ALA A 100 -19.94 -10.45 8.25
C ALA A 100 -20.57 -9.10 8.66
N HIS A 101 -20.67 -8.11 7.77
CA HIS A 101 -21.19 -6.78 8.12
C HIS A 101 -22.72 -6.72 8.09
N ARG A 102 -23.28 -5.79 8.89
CA ARG A 102 -24.71 -5.44 8.87
C ARG A 102 -24.97 -4.02 8.36
N ASP A 103 -23.92 -3.21 8.37
CA ASP A 103 -23.89 -1.77 8.09
C ASP A 103 -23.19 -1.45 6.76
N LEU A 104 -22.69 -2.46 6.05
CA LEU A 104 -22.02 -2.33 4.77
C LEU A 104 -22.66 -3.25 3.73
N ASP A 105 -22.71 -2.78 2.49
CA ASP A 105 -23.01 -3.55 1.29
C ASP A 105 -22.15 -3.00 0.13
N LEU A 106 -22.18 -3.67 -1.03
CA LEU A 106 -21.36 -3.26 -2.17
C LEU A 106 -21.68 -1.83 -2.64
N ALA A 107 -22.94 -1.39 -2.54
CA ALA A 107 -23.33 -0.05 -2.95
C ALA A 107 -22.75 1.02 -2.00
N ILE A 108 -22.73 0.76 -0.69
CA ILE A 108 -22.06 1.59 0.32
C ILE A 108 -20.56 1.65 0.05
N MET A 109 -19.92 0.51 -0.24
CA MET A 109 -18.48 0.47 -0.54
C MET A 109 -18.15 1.33 -1.78
N ARG A 110 -18.89 1.18 -2.87
CA ARG A 110 -18.73 2.02 -4.08
C ARG A 110 -18.95 3.51 -3.78
N ARG A 111 -20.01 3.87 -3.06
CA ARG A 111 -20.25 5.27 -2.65
C ARG A 111 -19.12 5.82 -1.80
N SER A 112 -18.60 5.02 -0.87
CA SER A 112 -17.46 5.38 -0.04
C SER A 112 -16.21 5.65 -0.86
N ALA A 113 -15.87 4.77 -1.82
CA ALA A 113 -14.70 4.95 -2.68
C ALA A 113 -14.80 6.25 -3.48
N HIS A 114 -15.93 6.50 -4.16
CA HIS A 114 -16.14 7.75 -4.91
C HIS A 114 -16.09 9.01 -4.03
N ALA A 115 -16.64 8.96 -2.82
CA ALA A 115 -16.58 10.10 -1.89
C ALA A 115 -15.14 10.47 -1.48
N LEU A 116 -14.20 9.52 -1.57
CA LEU A 116 -12.80 9.73 -1.22
C LEU A 116 -11.93 10.25 -2.37
N GLU A 117 -12.43 10.30 -3.60
CA GLU A 117 -11.66 10.80 -4.76
C GLU A 117 -11.07 12.20 -4.54
N PRO A 118 -11.83 13.21 -4.07
CA PRO A 118 -11.28 14.54 -3.81
C PRO A 118 -10.21 14.53 -2.70
N THR A 119 -10.34 13.62 -1.74
CA THR A 119 -9.38 13.45 -0.64
C THR A 119 -8.06 12.94 -1.20
N PHE A 120 -8.07 11.88 -2.02
CA PHE A 120 -6.84 11.37 -2.63
C PHE A 120 -6.17 12.39 -3.55
N ALA A 121 -6.95 13.16 -4.32
CA ALA A 121 -6.40 14.25 -5.14
C ALA A 121 -5.76 15.36 -4.27
N ALA A 122 -6.35 15.68 -3.12
CA ALA A 122 -5.80 16.66 -2.19
C ALA A 122 -4.51 16.16 -1.50
N LEU A 123 -4.45 14.88 -1.13
CA LEU A 123 -3.24 14.24 -0.60
C LEU A 123 -2.11 14.29 -1.63
N ALA A 124 -2.39 13.88 -2.87
CA ALA A 124 -1.41 13.87 -3.96
C ALA A 124 -0.83 15.27 -4.23
N ARG A 125 -1.72 16.25 -4.44
CA ARG A 125 -1.35 17.66 -4.69
C ARG A 125 -0.52 18.23 -3.56
N THR A 126 -0.83 17.88 -2.31
CA THR A 126 -0.12 18.41 -1.13
C THR A 126 1.27 17.79 -1.00
N ALA A 127 1.39 16.47 -1.18
CA ALA A 127 2.68 15.80 -1.22
C ALA A 127 3.57 16.36 -2.35
N ARG A 128 3.02 16.53 -3.56
CA ARG A 128 3.73 17.10 -4.69
C ARG A 128 4.22 18.52 -4.43
N ARG A 129 3.38 19.40 -3.87
CA ARG A 129 3.77 20.77 -3.51
C ARG A 129 4.87 20.82 -2.45
N ARG A 130 4.88 19.88 -1.51
CA ARG A 130 5.91 19.82 -0.44
C ARG A 130 7.24 19.23 -0.93
N GLY A 131 7.20 18.33 -1.92
CA GLY A 131 8.40 17.82 -2.59
C GLY A 131 9.21 16.78 -1.80
N GLU A 132 9.08 16.73 -0.47
CA GLU A 132 9.75 15.74 0.38
C GLU A 132 8.95 15.34 1.64
N PRO A 133 9.18 14.14 2.20
CA PRO A 133 8.66 13.75 3.51
C PRO A 133 9.14 14.69 4.62
N SER A 134 8.20 15.21 5.40
CA SER A 134 8.49 16.09 6.55
C SER A 134 7.37 16.03 7.59
N ALA A 135 7.66 16.50 8.81
CA ALA A 135 6.65 16.62 9.86
C ALA A 135 5.49 17.55 9.46
N LEU A 136 5.78 18.61 8.70
CA LEU A 136 4.77 19.52 8.19
C LEU A 136 3.86 18.82 7.16
N LEU A 137 4.44 18.13 6.19
CA LEU A 137 3.67 17.34 5.22
C LEU A 137 2.79 16.31 5.95
N ARG A 138 3.35 15.57 6.91
CA ARG A 138 2.60 14.57 7.68
C ARG A 138 1.38 15.17 8.39
N ALA A 139 1.50 16.37 8.97
CA ALA A 139 0.40 17.05 9.64
C ALA A 139 -0.70 17.49 8.65
N GLU A 140 -0.31 18.03 7.49
CA GLU A 140 -1.26 18.43 6.44
C GLU A 140 -2.01 17.24 5.85
N LEU A 141 -1.31 16.15 5.54
CA LEU A 141 -1.93 14.91 5.07
C LEU A 141 -2.88 14.33 6.12
N ALA A 142 -2.54 14.43 7.41
CA ALA A 142 -3.44 14.01 8.49
C ALA A 142 -4.75 14.81 8.51
N GLN A 143 -4.65 16.12 8.35
CA GLN A 143 -5.81 17.01 8.33
C GLN A 143 -6.71 16.69 7.13
N ILE A 144 -6.13 16.49 5.95
CA ILE A 144 -6.85 16.07 4.74
C ILE A 144 -7.52 14.71 4.95
N GLY A 145 -6.79 13.73 5.49
CA GLY A 145 -7.32 12.39 5.76
C GLY A 145 -8.50 12.40 6.74
N ARG A 146 -8.43 13.20 7.82
CA ARG A 146 -9.54 13.36 8.77
C ARG A 146 -10.77 14.00 8.14
N ALA A 147 -10.58 15.01 7.27
CA ALA A 147 -11.68 15.60 6.52
C ALA A 147 -12.30 14.58 5.56
N GLY A 148 -11.48 13.81 4.84
CA GLY A 148 -11.93 12.72 3.97
C GLY A 148 -12.68 11.62 4.72
N GLU A 149 -12.26 11.27 5.93
CA GLU A 149 -13.00 10.34 6.80
C GLU A 149 -14.41 10.88 7.12
N GLN A 150 -14.54 12.17 7.43
CA GLN A 150 -15.85 12.79 7.67
C GLN A 150 -16.72 12.80 6.41
N ASP A 151 -16.14 13.09 5.24
CA ASP A 151 -16.84 13.08 3.96
C ASP A 151 -17.35 11.67 3.62
N MET A 152 -16.49 10.67 3.82
CA MET A 152 -16.83 9.26 3.68
C MET A 152 -18.00 8.89 4.60
N LEU A 153 -17.90 9.19 5.91
CA LEU A 153 -18.96 8.88 6.88
C LEU A 153 -20.28 9.55 6.50
N ARG A 154 -20.27 10.79 6.01
CA ARG A 154 -21.49 11.46 5.53
C ARG A 154 -22.08 10.74 4.32
N ALA A 155 -21.26 10.34 3.35
CA ALA A 155 -21.71 9.65 2.14
C ALA A 155 -22.23 8.21 2.40
N THR A 156 -21.76 7.58 3.48
CA THR A 156 -22.13 6.22 3.87
C THR A 156 -23.22 6.15 4.94
N GLY A 157 -23.72 7.28 5.44
CA GLY A 157 -24.69 7.29 6.53
C GLY A 157 -24.09 6.87 7.88
N GLY A 158 -22.79 7.04 8.06
CA GLY A 158 -22.04 6.73 9.28
C GLY A 158 -21.28 5.41 9.25
N SER A 159 -21.42 4.60 8.19
CA SER A 159 -20.71 3.32 8.10
C SER A 159 -19.22 3.50 7.84
N ASN A 160 -18.42 2.73 8.58
CA ASN A 160 -16.97 2.79 8.57
C ASN A 160 -16.36 1.91 7.47
N ALA A 161 -16.59 2.27 6.19
CA ALA A 161 -16.22 1.46 5.03
C ALA A 161 -14.70 1.41 4.77
N HIS A 162 -14.08 2.54 4.41
CA HIS A 162 -12.69 2.61 3.94
C HIS A 162 -11.76 3.42 4.87
N ARG A 163 -12.06 3.51 6.16
CA ARG A 163 -11.25 4.33 7.09
C ARG A 163 -9.79 3.86 7.19
N GLY A 164 -9.54 2.55 7.17
CA GLY A 164 -8.17 2.02 7.13
C GLY A 164 -7.50 2.29 5.77
N ALA A 165 -8.23 2.08 4.67
CA ALA A 165 -7.80 2.46 3.32
C ALA A 165 -7.41 3.95 3.17
N ILE A 166 -8.11 4.90 3.80
CA ILE A 166 -7.72 6.33 3.78
C ILE A 166 -6.28 6.51 4.29
N TRP A 167 -5.89 5.76 5.33
CA TRP A 167 -4.55 5.79 5.87
C TRP A 167 -3.55 5.10 4.93
N ILE A 168 -3.82 3.86 4.56
CA ILE A 168 -2.89 3.02 3.79
C ILE A 168 -2.72 3.57 2.36
N VAL A 169 -3.81 3.64 1.60
CA VAL A 169 -3.79 4.10 0.21
C VAL A 169 -3.45 5.59 0.16
N GLY A 170 -3.91 6.40 1.11
CA GLY A 170 -3.59 7.84 1.15
C GLY A 170 -2.10 8.13 1.30
N LEU A 171 -1.38 7.34 2.13
CA LEU A 171 0.07 7.45 2.26
C LEU A 171 0.80 7.00 0.99
N LEU A 172 0.33 5.95 0.31
CA LEU A 172 0.89 5.49 -0.96
C LEU A 172 0.66 6.50 -2.09
N VAL A 173 -0.52 7.13 -2.15
CA VAL A 173 -0.83 8.24 -3.05
C VAL A 173 0.16 9.40 -2.83
N ALA A 174 0.41 9.78 -1.57
CA ALA A 174 1.41 10.78 -1.24
C ALA A 174 2.83 10.35 -1.67
N GLY A 175 3.21 9.09 -1.40
CA GLY A 175 4.49 8.51 -1.80
C GLY A 175 4.71 8.45 -3.31
N ALA A 176 3.65 8.28 -4.10
CA ALA A 176 3.67 8.28 -5.57
C ALA A 176 3.69 9.69 -6.19
N SER A 177 3.40 10.73 -5.39
CA SER A 177 3.27 12.10 -5.89
C SER A 177 4.58 12.87 -5.98
N PHE A 178 5.67 12.33 -5.43
CA PHE A 178 6.98 12.98 -5.45
C PHE A 178 7.59 12.98 -6.86
N ALA A 179 8.16 14.11 -7.26
CA ALA A 179 8.74 14.32 -8.58
C ALA A 179 10.18 13.81 -8.67
N ASP A 180 10.39 12.50 -8.55
CA ASP A 180 11.69 11.88 -8.85
C ASP A 180 11.58 10.99 -10.08
N ALA A 181 12.05 11.51 -11.23
CA ALA A 181 11.91 10.90 -12.54
C ALA A 181 12.53 9.50 -12.69
N ALA A 182 13.44 9.09 -11.81
CA ALA A 182 14.06 7.76 -11.85
C ALA A 182 13.31 6.71 -11.00
N LEU A 183 12.41 7.13 -10.12
CA LEU A 183 11.82 6.33 -9.04
C LEU A 183 10.30 6.50 -8.95
N ARG A 184 9.64 6.95 -10.03
CA ARG A 184 8.25 7.44 -9.98
C ARG A 184 7.25 6.36 -9.62
N LEU A 185 7.43 5.15 -10.14
CA LEU A 185 6.44 4.08 -10.06
C LEU A 185 7.04 2.72 -9.62
N ASP A 186 8.28 2.72 -9.12
CA ASP A 186 8.81 1.58 -8.35
C ASP A 186 7.98 1.44 -7.06
N PRO A 187 7.24 0.34 -6.87
CA PRO A 187 6.44 0.11 -5.66
C PRO A 187 7.28 0.25 -4.39
N SER A 188 8.53 -0.19 -4.42
CA SER A 188 9.42 -0.14 -3.26
C SER A 188 9.79 1.31 -2.90
N ALA A 189 10.08 2.15 -3.90
CA ALA A 189 10.32 3.58 -3.69
C ALA A 189 9.09 4.32 -3.13
N ILE A 190 7.91 4.03 -3.67
CA ILE A 190 6.65 4.60 -3.18
C ILE A 190 6.44 4.23 -1.71
N CYS A 191 6.57 2.95 -1.37
CA CYS A 191 6.43 2.46 0.00
C CYS A 191 7.47 3.07 0.94
N ARG A 192 8.74 3.22 0.53
CA ARG A 192 9.77 3.89 1.33
C ARG A 192 9.40 5.34 1.65
N ARG A 193 8.94 6.10 0.65
CA ARG A 193 8.52 7.51 0.85
C ARG A 193 7.29 7.60 1.77
N ALA A 194 6.33 6.70 1.57
CA ALA A 194 5.16 6.60 2.43
C ALA A 194 5.54 6.25 3.89
N ALA A 195 6.51 5.36 4.10
CA ALA A 195 7.05 5.03 5.42
C ALA A 195 7.73 6.22 6.10
N GLN A 196 8.57 6.95 5.36
CA GLN A 196 9.20 8.17 5.86
C GLN A 196 8.14 9.17 6.35
N ILE A 197 7.05 9.36 5.60
CA ILE A 197 5.91 10.20 6.02
C ILE A 197 5.28 9.62 7.31
N ALA A 198 4.98 8.32 7.34
CA ALA A 198 4.29 7.66 8.46
C ALA A 198 5.09 7.68 9.78
N CYS A 199 6.41 7.78 9.70
CA CYS A 199 7.30 7.87 10.86
C CYS A 199 7.29 9.25 11.53
N PHE A 200 6.86 10.31 10.83
CA PHE A 200 6.69 11.61 11.49
C PHE A 200 5.46 11.59 12.43
N PRO A 201 5.57 12.22 13.62
CA PRO A 201 4.45 12.33 14.53
C PRO A 201 3.39 13.30 13.99
N ASP A 202 2.11 12.94 14.16
CA ASP A 202 1.01 13.90 14.00
C ASP A 202 0.80 14.65 15.30
N ARG A 203 1.34 15.87 15.38
CA ARG A 203 1.26 16.72 16.58
C ARG A 203 -0.17 17.16 16.92
N PHE A 204 -1.11 17.02 15.97
CA PHE A 204 -2.51 17.37 16.14
C PHE A 204 -3.41 16.13 16.29
N ALA A 205 -2.83 14.93 16.39
CA ALA A 205 -3.60 13.73 16.64
C ALA A 205 -4.22 13.81 18.04
N ALA A 206 -5.55 13.81 18.09
CA ALA A 206 -6.27 13.47 19.31
C ALA A 206 -5.98 12.01 19.67
N ALA A 207 -6.16 11.66 20.94
CA ALA A 207 -6.23 10.26 21.33
C ALA A 207 -7.43 9.61 20.63
N THR A 208 -7.19 8.91 19.53
CA THR A 208 -8.25 8.30 18.72
C THR A 208 -8.62 6.94 19.31
N ASP A 209 -9.84 6.81 19.83
CA ASP A 209 -10.40 5.53 20.27
C ASP A 209 -10.99 4.74 19.09
N SER A 210 -10.15 4.37 18.13
CA SER A 210 -10.58 3.54 17.00
C SER A 210 -10.59 2.06 17.36
N HIS A 211 -11.40 1.27 16.66
CA HIS A 211 -11.41 -0.19 16.78
C HIS A 211 -10.01 -0.80 16.58
N GLY A 212 -9.27 -0.30 15.58
CA GLY A 212 -7.90 -0.73 15.30
C GLY A 212 -6.93 -0.38 16.44
N GLU A 213 -7.01 0.83 16.99
CA GLU A 213 -6.14 1.25 18.09
C GLU A 213 -6.42 0.46 19.38
N ARG A 214 -7.70 0.21 19.70
CA ARG A 214 -8.08 -0.67 20.81
C ARG A 214 -7.57 -2.10 20.63
N ALA A 215 -7.67 -2.66 19.43
CA ALA A 215 -7.15 -3.99 19.13
C ALA A 215 -5.61 -4.02 19.25
N ARG A 216 -4.94 -2.99 18.72
CA ARG A 216 -3.48 -2.81 18.80
C ARG A 216 -2.99 -2.81 20.25
N GLN A 217 -3.64 -2.03 21.11
CA GLN A 217 -3.29 -1.94 22.54
C GLN A 217 -3.59 -3.25 23.27
N ARG A 218 -4.77 -3.84 23.04
CA ARG A 218 -5.21 -5.07 23.72
C ARG A 218 -4.35 -6.29 23.37
N TYR A 219 -3.99 -6.45 22.10
CA TYR A 219 -3.29 -7.63 21.60
C TYR A 219 -1.80 -7.37 21.32
N GLN A 220 -1.30 -6.16 21.58
CA GLN A 220 0.10 -5.76 21.41
C GLN A 220 0.64 -5.94 19.98
N VAL A 221 -0.23 -5.85 18.97
CA VAL A 221 0.13 -5.97 17.55
C VAL A 221 0.51 -4.61 16.95
N GLY A 222 1.02 -4.60 15.71
CA GLY A 222 1.40 -3.36 15.01
C GLY A 222 0.24 -2.60 14.36
N GLY A 223 -0.67 -3.32 13.71
CA GLY A 223 -1.77 -2.77 12.92
C GLY A 223 -1.30 -1.92 11.73
N ALA A 224 -2.23 -1.19 11.10
CA ALA A 224 -1.98 -0.37 9.91
C ALA A 224 -0.90 0.72 10.11
N ARG A 225 -0.68 1.15 11.36
CA ARG A 225 0.39 2.11 11.69
C ARG A 225 1.76 1.50 11.48
N ARG A 226 2.01 0.30 12.02
CA ARG A 226 3.28 -0.40 11.87
C ARG A 226 3.51 -0.77 10.41
N GLU A 227 2.48 -1.29 9.72
CA GLU A 227 2.54 -1.56 8.27
C GLU A 227 3.08 -0.35 7.51
N ALA A 228 2.50 0.83 7.71
CA ALA A 228 2.95 2.03 7.05
C ALA A 228 4.40 2.42 7.43
N GLN A 229 4.73 2.40 8.72
CA GLN A 229 6.07 2.77 9.22
C GLN A 229 7.19 1.84 8.74
N GLU A 230 6.87 0.57 8.50
CA GLU A 230 7.80 -0.44 8.01
C GLU A 230 7.82 -0.53 6.47
N GLY A 231 7.07 0.33 5.77
CA GLY A 231 7.07 0.38 4.30
C GLY A 231 6.20 -0.68 3.64
N PHE A 232 5.07 -1.01 4.26
CA PHE A 232 4.05 -1.93 3.77
C PHE A 232 4.62 -3.31 3.38
N PRO A 233 5.25 -4.03 4.32
CA PRO A 233 5.87 -5.33 4.05
C PRO A 233 4.88 -6.33 3.45
N HIS A 234 3.62 -6.34 3.90
CA HIS A 234 2.59 -7.22 3.32
C HIS A 234 2.19 -6.84 1.90
N VAL A 235 2.38 -5.59 1.47
CA VAL A 235 2.13 -5.19 0.08
C VAL A 235 3.30 -5.61 -0.81
N ILE A 236 4.54 -5.26 -0.42
CA ILE A 236 5.74 -5.43 -1.24
C ILE A 236 6.26 -6.88 -1.24
N ALA A 237 6.26 -7.56 -0.10
CA ALA A 237 6.85 -8.88 0.03
C ALA A 237 5.83 -10.04 -0.07
N VAL A 238 4.53 -9.73 0.00
CA VAL A 238 3.47 -10.76 0.01
C VAL A 238 2.44 -10.55 -1.10
N GLY A 239 1.68 -9.45 -1.05
CA GLY A 239 0.57 -9.19 -1.96
C GLY A 239 0.99 -9.08 -3.44
N LEU A 240 1.92 -8.18 -3.76
CA LEU A 240 2.40 -7.99 -5.13
C LEU A 240 3.06 -9.27 -5.69
N PRO A 241 4.01 -9.93 -4.99
CA PRO A 241 4.59 -11.19 -5.47
C PRO A 241 3.56 -12.30 -5.69
N ALA A 242 2.57 -12.43 -4.79
CA ALA A 242 1.52 -13.44 -4.94
C ALA A 242 0.65 -13.19 -6.19
N LEU A 243 0.26 -11.93 -6.42
CA LEU A 243 -0.51 -11.52 -7.59
C LEU A 243 0.25 -11.78 -8.90
N ILE A 244 1.50 -11.33 -8.97
CA ILE A 244 2.36 -11.51 -10.15
C ILE A 244 2.59 -13.00 -10.43
N ALA A 245 2.98 -13.77 -9.40
CA ALA A 245 3.23 -15.20 -9.57
C ALA A 245 1.97 -15.98 -10.00
N ALA A 246 0.78 -15.56 -9.56
CA ALA A 246 -0.47 -16.17 -10.01
C ALA A 246 -0.73 -15.87 -11.50
N ARG A 247 -0.55 -14.62 -11.93
CA ARG A 247 -0.67 -14.23 -13.35
C ARG A 247 0.34 -14.96 -14.25
N GLU A 248 1.59 -15.10 -13.80
CA GLU A 248 2.63 -15.85 -14.52
C GLU A 248 2.28 -17.33 -14.71
N ARG A 249 1.50 -17.91 -13.78
CA ARG A 249 0.94 -19.27 -13.92
C ARG A 249 -0.31 -19.34 -14.81
N GLY A 250 -0.74 -18.23 -15.40
CA GLY A 250 -1.96 -18.15 -16.21
C GLY A 250 -3.25 -18.28 -15.41
N ILE A 251 -3.21 -18.00 -14.10
CA ILE A 251 -4.42 -17.97 -13.26
C ILE A 251 -5.27 -16.76 -13.65
N ALA A 252 -6.58 -16.97 -13.77
CA ALA A 252 -7.52 -15.89 -14.07
C ALA A 252 -7.45 -14.77 -13.04
N GLU A 253 -7.63 -13.52 -13.49
CA GLU A 253 -7.37 -12.31 -12.71
C GLU A 253 -8.09 -12.29 -11.34
N ASP A 254 -9.39 -12.60 -11.31
CA ASP A 254 -10.14 -12.64 -10.04
C ASP A 254 -9.54 -13.67 -9.06
N ALA A 255 -9.16 -14.85 -9.53
CA ALA A 255 -8.53 -15.85 -8.67
C ALA A 255 -7.11 -15.42 -8.23
N ALA A 256 -6.36 -14.74 -9.09
CA ALA A 256 -5.04 -14.20 -8.75
C ALA A 256 -5.14 -13.13 -7.64
N ARG A 257 -6.13 -12.24 -7.72
CA ARG A 257 -6.40 -11.21 -6.70
C ARG A 257 -6.91 -11.82 -5.39
N VAL A 258 -7.77 -12.85 -5.46
CA VAL A 258 -8.21 -13.59 -4.27
C VAL A 258 -7.01 -14.30 -3.61
N ASP A 259 -6.13 -14.94 -4.37
CA ASP A 259 -4.95 -15.61 -3.82
C ASP A 259 -3.95 -14.60 -3.22
N ALA A 260 -3.84 -13.39 -3.77
CA ALA A 260 -3.07 -12.30 -3.17
C ALA A 260 -3.67 -11.84 -1.82
N LEU A 261 -5.00 -11.67 -1.75
CA LEU A 261 -5.71 -11.38 -0.50
C LEU A 261 -5.46 -12.46 0.54
N LEU A 262 -5.60 -13.73 0.16
CA LEU A 262 -5.37 -14.87 1.05
C LEU A 262 -3.92 -14.95 1.53
N SER A 263 -2.96 -14.60 0.67
CA SER A 263 -1.54 -14.55 1.03
C SER A 263 -1.28 -13.48 2.11
N ILE A 264 -1.87 -12.29 1.97
CA ILE A 264 -1.82 -11.24 3.00
C ILE A 264 -2.49 -11.73 4.29
N MET A 265 -3.70 -12.28 4.20
CA MET A 265 -4.46 -12.80 5.34
C MET A 265 -3.72 -13.89 6.10
N ALA A 266 -2.86 -14.68 5.44
CA ALA A 266 -2.15 -15.80 6.03
C ALA A 266 -1.08 -15.39 7.05
N SER A 267 -0.58 -14.15 7.02
CA SER A 267 0.47 -13.66 7.91
C SER A 267 0.13 -12.37 8.66
N LEU A 268 -0.88 -11.62 8.20
CA LEU A 268 -1.23 -10.34 8.81
C LEU A 268 -1.86 -10.52 10.20
N ASP A 269 -1.39 -9.74 11.17
CA ASP A 269 -2.07 -9.53 12.45
C ASP A 269 -3.24 -8.55 12.28
N ASP A 270 -4.29 -9.01 11.60
CA ASP A 270 -5.41 -8.17 11.18
C ASP A 270 -6.20 -7.64 12.39
N THR A 271 -6.09 -6.33 12.62
CA THR A 271 -6.79 -5.65 13.72
C THR A 271 -8.31 -5.69 13.59
N CYS A 272 -8.87 -5.85 12.38
CA CYS A 272 -10.32 -6.00 12.17
C CYS A 272 -10.81 -7.38 12.64
N LEU A 273 -10.05 -8.45 12.38
CA LEU A 273 -10.33 -9.78 12.94
C LEU A 273 -10.21 -9.77 14.46
N LEU A 274 -9.11 -9.22 14.98
CA LEU A 274 -8.87 -9.11 16.42
C LEU A 274 -9.94 -8.29 17.14
N HIS A 275 -10.39 -7.20 16.54
CA HIS A 275 -11.43 -6.36 17.11
C HIS A 275 -12.78 -7.10 17.20
N ARG A 276 -13.18 -7.79 16.13
CA ARG A 276 -14.51 -8.41 16.02
C ARG A 276 -14.62 -9.76 16.72
N ALA A 277 -13.56 -10.56 16.65
CA ALA A 277 -13.58 -11.97 17.06
C ALA A 277 -12.33 -12.41 17.85
N GLY A 278 -11.43 -11.47 18.20
CA GLY A 278 -10.22 -11.75 18.96
C GLY A 278 -9.26 -12.71 18.27
N LEU A 279 -8.43 -13.38 19.08
CA LEU A 279 -7.43 -14.34 18.59
C LEU A 279 -8.08 -15.51 17.86
N ALA A 280 -9.28 -15.93 18.25
CA ALA A 280 -10.02 -17.00 17.56
C ALA A 280 -10.32 -16.60 16.10
N GLY A 281 -10.81 -15.38 15.88
CA GLY A 281 -11.04 -14.85 14.53
C GLY A 281 -9.75 -14.69 13.72
N LEU A 282 -8.68 -14.17 14.34
CA LEU A 282 -7.38 -14.01 13.68
C LEU A 282 -6.83 -15.37 13.23
N HIS A 283 -6.80 -16.36 14.13
CA HIS A 283 -6.31 -17.70 13.82
C HIS A 283 -7.18 -18.39 12.76
N ALA A 284 -8.51 -18.28 12.84
CA ALA A 284 -9.41 -18.83 11.83
C ALA A 284 -9.11 -18.25 10.44
N GLY A 285 -8.92 -16.93 10.34
CA GLY A 285 -8.53 -16.25 9.11
C GLY A 285 -7.19 -16.74 8.56
N GLN A 286 -6.12 -16.67 9.37
CA GLN A 286 -4.78 -17.05 8.95
C GLN A 286 -4.67 -18.54 8.58
N HIS A 287 -5.22 -19.45 9.41
CA HIS A 287 -5.18 -20.88 9.12
C HIS A 287 -6.04 -21.24 7.92
N GLY A 288 -7.25 -20.69 7.81
CA GLY A 288 -8.11 -20.98 6.66
C GLY A 288 -7.51 -20.46 5.36
N ALA A 289 -6.92 -19.26 5.35
CA ALA A 289 -6.21 -18.74 4.18
C ALA A 289 -5.05 -19.65 3.75
N ARG A 290 -4.21 -20.10 4.71
CA ARG A 290 -3.15 -21.09 4.44
C ARG A 290 -3.68 -22.39 3.84
N ARG A 291 -4.82 -22.91 4.33
CA ARG A 291 -5.44 -24.12 3.78
C ARG A 291 -5.86 -23.94 2.32
N VAL A 292 -6.42 -22.79 1.95
CA VAL A 292 -6.81 -22.51 0.56
C VAL A 292 -5.58 -22.48 -0.35
N LEU A 293 -4.52 -21.78 0.06
CA LEU A 293 -3.27 -21.68 -0.70
C LEU A 293 -2.59 -23.06 -0.84
N GLN A 294 -2.54 -23.85 0.23
CA GLN A 294 -2.01 -25.23 0.21
C GLN A 294 -2.83 -26.19 -0.65
N ALA A 295 -4.14 -25.94 -0.82
CA ALA A 295 -5.00 -26.69 -1.73
C ALA A 295 -4.85 -26.25 -3.22
N GLY A 296 -3.86 -25.41 -3.52
CA GLY A 296 -3.53 -24.95 -4.87
C GLY A 296 -4.15 -23.59 -5.24
N GLY A 297 -4.70 -22.86 -4.27
CA GLY A 297 -5.31 -21.55 -4.49
C GLY A 297 -6.77 -21.62 -4.98
N SER A 298 -7.44 -20.47 -4.99
CA SER A 298 -8.87 -20.31 -5.28
C SER A 298 -9.28 -20.73 -6.70
N SER A 299 -8.31 -20.88 -7.61
CA SER A 299 -8.55 -21.37 -8.97
C SER A 299 -8.78 -22.88 -9.06
N THR A 300 -8.37 -23.67 -8.07
CA THR A 300 -8.56 -25.13 -8.06
C THR A 300 -9.88 -25.54 -7.42
N ARG A 301 -10.35 -26.77 -7.70
CA ARG A 301 -11.55 -27.29 -7.05
C ARG A 301 -11.37 -27.39 -5.52
N ALA A 302 -10.25 -27.98 -5.09
CA ALA A 302 -9.93 -28.15 -3.67
C ALA A 302 -9.77 -26.80 -2.96
N GLY A 303 -9.15 -25.81 -3.60
CA GLY A 303 -9.02 -24.46 -3.06
C GLY A 303 -10.37 -23.74 -2.95
N ARG A 304 -11.28 -23.86 -3.92
CA ARG A 304 -12.65 -23.34 -3.80
C ARG A 304 -13.41 -23.96 -2.63
N ASP A 305 -13.31 -25.28 -2.46
CA ASP A 305 -13.96 -25.98 -1.34
C ASP A 305 -13.39 -25.52 0.01
N ALA A 306 -12.06 -25.33 0.09
CA ALA A 306 -11.40 -24.77 1.27
C ALA A 306 -11.78 -23.30 1.52
N LEU A 307 -11.96 -22.49 0.47
CA LEU A 307 -12.34 -21.08 0.58
C LEU A 307 -13.77 -20.94 1.10
N ALA A 308 -14.68 -21.79 0.63
CA ALA A 308 -16.04 -21.87 1.16
C ALA A 308 -16.05 -22.30 2.65
N ALA A 309 -15.12 -23.18 3.07
CA ALA A 309 -14.97 -23.53 4.48
C ALA A 309 -14.46 -22.34 5.32
N LEU A 310 -13.42 -21.64 4.85
CA LEU A 310 -12.92 -20.41 5.50
C LEU A 310 -14.03 -19.36 5.64
N GLU A 311 -14.84 -19.15 4.60
CA GLU A 311 -15.97 -18.23 4.65
C GLU A 311 -16.97 -18.61 5.75
N ARG A 312 -17.37 -19.89 5.83
CA ARG A 312 -18.28 -20.35 6.90
C ARG A 312 -17.70 -20.13 8.29
N ASP A 313 -16.41 -20.45 8.47
CA ASP A 313 -15.72 -20.27 9.74
C ASP A 313 -15.74 -18.79 10.17
N LEU A 314 -15.34 -17.88 9.28
CA LEU A 314 -15.31 -16.44 9.57
C LEU A 314 -16.70 -15.84 9.81
N LEU A 315 -17.71 -16.24 9.02
CA LEU A 315 -19.09 -15.81 9.23
C LEU A 315 -19.64 -16.27 10.58
N SER A 316 -19.35 -17.51 11.00
CA SER A 316 -19.79 -18.04 12.30
C SER A 316 -19.20 -17.28 13.50
N LEU A 317 -18.00 -16.73 13.32
CA LEU A 317 -17.30 -15.92 14.32
C LEU A 317 -17.65 -14.42 14.21
N ASN A 318 -18.48 -14.03 13.24
CA ASN A 318 -18.72 -12.63 12.90
C ASN A 318 -17.41 -11.84 12.64
N ALA A 319 -16.43 -12.52 12.04
CA ALA A 319 -15.08 -12.02 11.80
C ALA A 319 -14.94 -11.52 10.36
N SER A 320 -14.36 -10.33 10.17
CA SER A 320 -14.14 -9.71 8.86
C SER A 320 -12.68 -9.28 8.71
N PRO A 321 -11.94 -9.79 7.70
CA PRO A 321 -10.53 -9.48 7.47
C PRO A 321 -10.34 -8.14 6.76
N GLY A 322 -10.87 -7.06 7.33
CA GLY A 322 -10.85 -5.73 6.74
C GLY A 322 -9.45 -5.12 6.60
N GLY A 323 -8.51 -5.45 7.49
CA GLY A 323 -7.13 -4.98 7.35
C GLY A 323 -6.44 -5.60 6.15
N ALA A 324 -6.69 -6.88 5.88
CA ALA A 324 -6.19 -7.55 4.68
C ALA A 324 -6.84 -7.01 3.40
N ALA A 325 -8.12 -6.64 3.43
CA ALA A 325 -8.81 -5.97 2.33
C ALA A 325 -8.17 -4.62 1.99
N ASP A 326 -7.92 -3.76 3.00
CA ASP A 326 -7.25 -2.47 2.78
C ASP A 326 -5.85 -2.64 2.17
N LEU A 327 -5.11 -3.67 2.58
CA LEU A 327 -3.80 -4.00 2.00
C LEU A 327 -3.90 -4.60 0.59
N LEU A 328 -4.95 -5.35 0.26
CA LEU A 328 -5.22 -5.78 -1.11
C LEU A 328 -5.47 -4.56 -2.01
N ALA A 329 -6.28 -3.59 -1.57
CA ALA A 329 -6.48 -2.36 -2.32
C ALA A 329 -5.16 -1.60 -2.54
N ALA A 330 -4.28 -1.57 -1.54
CA ALA A 330 -2.93 -1.02 -1.68
C ALA A 330 -2.07 -1.79 -2.69
N THR A 331 -2.12 -3.12 -2.70
CA THR A 331 -1.47 -3.97 -3.72
C THR A 331 -1.99 -3.63 -5.11
N LEU A 332 -3.31 -3.56 -5.32
CA LEU A 332 -3.91 -3.26 -6.62
C LEU A 332 -3.57 -1.84 -7.09
N PHE A 333 -3.50 -0.86 -6.17
CA PHE A 333 -3.08 0.49 -6.48
C PHE A 333 -1.65 0.54 -7.03
N LEU A 334 -0.69 -0.11 -6.35
CA LEU A 334 0.71 -0.14 -6.82
C LEU A 334 0.88 -0.94 -8.11
N ASP A 335 0.12 -2.03 -8.26
CA ASP A 335 0.10 -2.85 -9.48
C ASP A 335 -0.36 -2.03 -10.70
N MET A 336 -1.44 -1.26 -10.58
CA MET A 336 -1.90 -0.35 -11.65
C MET A 336 -0.87 0.70 -12.01
N LEU A 337 -0.20 1.28 -11.00
CA LEU A 337 0.87 2.25 -11.22
C LEU A 337 2.04 1.65 -12.00
N ALA A 338 2.46 0.43 -11.68
CA ALA A 338 3.54 -0.26 -12.38
C ALA A 338 3.19 -0.62 -13.84
N HIS A 339 1.94 -0.99 -14.11
CA HIS A 339 1.49 -1.37 -15.46
C HIS A 339 1.17 -0.18 -16.39
N HIS A 340 0.89 1.00 -15.83
CA HIS A 340 0.74 2.22 -16.62
C HIS A 340 2.05 2.61 -17.35
N ASP A 341 3.21 2.39 -16.72
CA ASP A 341 4.52 2.69 -17.32
C ASP A 341 4.84 1.83 -18.55
N VAL A 342 4.38 0.57 -18.54
CA VAL A 342 4.64 -0.38 -19.62
C VAL A 342 3.76 -0.08 -20.85
N SER A 343 2.59 0.53 -20.65
CA SER A 343 1.61 0.78 -21.72
C SER A 343 1.75 2.16 -22.37
N GLY A 344 2.56 3.06 -21.78
CA GLY A 344 2.79 4.43 -22.24
C GLY A 344 4.12 4.69 -22.94
N SER A 345 4.94 3.64 -23.18
CA SER A 345 6.24 3.73 -23.87
C SER A 345 6.16 3.47 -25.37
#